data_AF-A0A0S7X162-F1
#
_entry.id   AF-A0A0S7X162-F1
#
_cell.length_a   1.000
_cell.length_b   1.000
_cell.length_c   1.000
_cell.angle_alpha   90.00
_cell.angle_beta   90.00
_cell.angle_gamma   90.00
#
_symmetry.space_group_name_H-M   'P 1'
#
loop_
_entity.id
_entity.type
_entity.pdbx_description
1 polymer ?
#
loop_
_entity_poly.entity_id
_entity_poly.type
_entity_poly.pdbx_seq_one_letter_code
_entity_poly.pdbx_strand_id
1 'polypeptide(L)'
;MKIAICLSLDFTNQISDIKNQLTQIGHEVVLPMTARMILRGEVTLEQIIKEKENGIIPERMIKQDVIKHYYEKIKEVDAILVLN
;
A
#
# COMPACT_ATOMS: atom_id res chain seq x y z
N MET A 1 17.60 -4.04 -4.32
CA MET A 1 16.53 -3.79 -5.30
C MET A 1 15.41 -3.05 -4.61
N LYS A 2 14.71 -2.19 -5.33
CA LYS A 2 13.49 -1.53 -4.89
C LYS A 2 12.28 -2.35 -5.37
N ILE A 3 11.42 -2.77 -4.45
CA ILE A 3 10.30 -3.67 -4.72
C ILE A 3 9.00 -2.96 -4.32
N ALA A 4 8.05 -2.85 -5.24
CA ALA A 4 6.70 -2.42 -4.92
C ALA A 4 5.84 -3.62 -4.52
N ILE A 5 5.20 -3.57 -3.36
CA ILE A 5 4.20 -4.57 -2.96
C ILE A 5 2.80 -4.06 -3.33
N CYS A 6 2.09 -4.85 -4.12
CA CYS A 6 0.71 -4.61 -4.51
C CYS A 6 -0.20 -5.66 -3.85
N LEU A 7 -1.22 -5.23 -3.11
CA LEU A 7 -2.08 -6.11 -2.32
C LEU A 7 -3.46 -5.50 -2.10
N SER A 8 -4.45 -6.34 -1.78
CA SER A 8 -5.66 -5.88 -1.09
C SER A 8 -5.32 -5.40 0.33
N LEU A 9 -6.03 -4.40 0.84
CA LEU A 9 -5.90 -3.98 2.24
C LEU A 9 -6.26 -5.11 3.23
N ASP A 10 -6.95 -6.16 2.79
CA ASP A 10 -7.24 -7.32 3.62
C ASP A 10 -5.95 -8.07 4.05
N PHE A 11 -4.87 -7.93 3.29
CA PHE A 11 -3.56 -8.53 3.60
C PHE A 11 -2.66 -7.61 4.45
N THR A 12 -3.18 -6.52 5.01
CA THR A 12 -2.36 -5.55 5.76
C THR A 12 -1.67 -6.18 6.98
N ASN A 13 -2.24 -7.21 7.60
CA ASN A 13 -1.59 -7.89 8.72
C ASN A 13 -0.34 -8.69 8.29
N GLN A 14 -0.34 -9.25 7.09
CA GLN A 14 0.77 -10.06 6.56
C GLN A 14 1.88 -9.18 5.95
N ILE A 15 1.55 -7.93 5.60
CA ILE A 15 2.47 -7.05 4.88
C ILE A 15 3.68 -6.64 5.74
N SER A 16 3.52 -6.59 7.07
CA SER A 16 4.60 -6.24 7.99
C SER A 16 5.71 -7.29 7.91
N ASP A 17 5.33 -8.56 7.95
CA ASP A 17 6.27 -9.69 7.91
C ASP A 17 7.00 -9.75 6.58
N ILE A 18 6.27 -9.64 5.47
CA ILE A 18 6.84 -9.65 4.11
C ILE A 18 7.81 -8.48 3.93
N LYS A 19 7.40 -7.27 4.35
CA LYS A 19 8.27 -6.09 4.31
C LYS A 19 9.55 -6.34 5.12
N ASN A 20 9.44 -6.87 6.33
CA ASN A 20 10.58 -7.13 7.20
C ASN A 20 11.53 -8.15 6.59
N GLN A 21 11.01 -9.25 6.05
CA GLN A 21 11.82 -10.27 5.36
C GLN A 21 12.57 -9.70 4.16
N LEU A 22 11.89 -8.95 3.29
CA LEU A 22 12.51 -8.33 2.10
C LEU A 22 13.55 -7.27 2.51
N THR A 23 13.27 -6.50 3.56
CA THR A 23 14.22 -5.49 4.06
C THR A 23 15.47 -6.15 4.66
N GLN A 24 15.30 -7.26 5.40
CA GLN A 24 16.42 -8.01 6.01
C GLN A 24 17.40 -8.57 4.98
N ILE A 25 16.92 -8.95 3.79
CA ILE A 25 17.77 -9.42 2.69
C ILE A 25 18.32 -8.28 1.81
N GLY A 26 18.16 -7.02 2.23
CA GLY A 26 18.77 -5.85 1.59
C GLY A 26 17.94 -5.23 0.46
N HIS A 27 16.61 -5.40 0.48
CA HIS A 27 15.72 -4.75 -0.47
C HIS A 27 15.05 -3.52 0.14
N GLU A 28 14.80 -2.51 -0.71
CA GLU A 28 13.94 -1.38 -0.36
C GLU A 28 12.50 -1.74 -0.73
N VAL A 29 11.56 -1.53 0.18
CA VAL A 29 10.16 -1.91 -0.02
C VAL A 29 9.26 -0.68 -0.10
N VAL A 30 8.56 -0.55 -1.22
CA VAL A 30 7.51 0.47 -1.44
C VAL A 30 6.15 -0.16 -1.15
N LEU A 31 5.44 0.41 -0.18
CA LEU A 31 4.09 -0.01 0.18
C LEU A 31 3.03 1.01 -0.29
N PRO A 32 1.77 0.59 -0.52
CA PRO A 32 0.67 1.52 -0.72
C PRO A 32 0.52 2.49 0.46
N MET A 33 0.13 3.74 0.19
CA MET A 33 0.01 4.80 1.21
C MET A 33 -0.86 4.35 2.39
N THR A 34 -2.06 3.84 2.11
CA THR A 34 -3.00 3.39 3.13
C THR A 34 -2.45 2.24 3.97
N ALA A 35 -1.76 1.27 3.35
CA ALA A 35 -1.11 0.19 4.09
C ALA A 35 -0.02 0.73 5.04
N ARG A 36 0.74 1.75 4.63
CA ARG A 36 1.71 2.43 5.52
C ARG A 36 1.02 3.13 6.69
N MET A 37 -0.10 3.80 6.45
CA MET A 37 -0.85 4.49 7.50
C MET A 37 -1.40 3.49 8.53
N ILE A 38 -1.92 2.36 8.08
CA ILE A 38 -2.39 1.29 8.97
C ILE A 38 -1.24 0.72 9.80
N LEU A 39 -0.10 0.40 9.17
CA LEU A 39 1.08 -0.11 9.90
C LEU A 39 1.63 0.88 10.94
N ARG A 40 1.42 2.17 10.75
CA ARG A 40 1.83 3.22 11.71
C ARG A 40 0.78 3.50 12.78
N GLY A 41 -0.39 2.87 12.71
CA GLY A 41 -1.51 3.14 13.60
C GLY A 41 -2.19 4.49 13.36
N GLU A 42 -1.95 5.12 12.21
CA GLU A 42 -2.56 6.42 11.86
C GLU A 42 -4.06 6.27 11.51
N VAL A 43 -4.44 5.11 10.97
CA VAL A 43 -5.82 4.72 10.65
C VAL A 43 -6.02 3.23 10.89
N THR A 44 -7.25 2.80 11.18
CA THR A 44 -7.57 1.36 11.27
C THR A 44 -8.14 0.84 9.95
N LEU A 45 -8.08 -0.48 9.75
CA LEU A 45 -8.67 -1.12 8.58
C LEU A 45 -10.19 -0.91 8.55
N GLU A 46 -10.87 -0.99 9.70
CA GLU A 46 -12.31 -0.77 9.80
C GLU A 46 -12.70 0.66 9.41
N GLN A 47 -11.89 1.67 9.78
CA GLN A 47 -12.11 3.05 9.37
C GLN A 47 -12.04 3.20 7.85
N ILE A 48 -11.02 2.59 7.23
CA ILE A 48 -10.85 2.64 5.77
C ILE A 48 -12.00 1.94 5.04
N ILE A 49 -12.45 0.78 5.54
CA ILE A 49 -13.61 0.07 4.96
C ILE A 49 -14.86 0.95 5.03
N LYS A 50 -15.12 1.55 6.21
CA LYS A 50 -16.27 2.45 6.40
C LYS A 50 -16.20 3.70 5.51
N GLU A 51 -15.03 4.30 5.33
CA GLU A 51 -14.87 5.44 4.41
C GLU A 51 -15.08 5.05 2.94
N LYS A 52 -14.71 3.81 2.57
CA LYS A 52 -14.93 3.28 1.22
C LYS A 52 -16.42 3.05 0.94
N GLU A 53 -17.15 2.48 1.87
CA GLU A 53 -18.60 2.26 1.79
C GLU A 53 -19.38 3.58 1.67
N ASN A 54 -18.91 4.63 2.36
CA ASN A 54 -19.53 5.95 2.32
C ASN A 54 -19.11 6.82 1.12
N GLY A 55 -18.32 6.28 0.17
CA GLY A 55 -17.90 7.02 -1.04
C GLY A 55 -16.82 8.08 -0.83
N ILE A 56 -16.34 8.27 0.41
CA ILE A 56 -15.33 9.27 0.78
C ILE A 56 -13.96 8.95 0.14
N ILE A 57 -13.61 7.66 0.08
CA ILE A 57 -12.33 7.22 -0.51
C ILE A 57 -12.29 7.44 -2.03
N PRO A 58 -13.27 6.99 -2.83
CA PRO A 58 -13.30 7.27 -4.27
C PRO A 58 -13.11 8.75 -4.62
N GLU A 59 -13.80 9.66 -3.93
CA GLU A 59 -13.64 11.10 -4.16
C GLU A 59 -12.23 11.60 -3.85
N ARG A 60 -11.64 11.15 -2.74
CA ARG A 60 -10.27 11.50 -2.36
C ARG A 60 -9.26 10.94 -3.35
N MET A 61 -9.47 9.71 -3.83
CA MET A 61 -8.59 9.05 -4.80
C MET A 61 -8.59 9.76 -6.16
N ILE A 62 -9.74 10.25 -6.61
CA ILE A 62 -9.87 11.04 -7.85
C ILE A 62 -9.17 12.40 -7.68
N LYS A 63 -9.44 13.11 -6.57
CA LYS A 63 -8.81 14.42 -6.30
C LYS A 63 -7.29 14.35 -6.21
N GLN A 64 -6.75 13.23 -5.74
CA GLN A 64 -5.31 13.02 -5.56
C GLN A 64 -4.64 12.29 -6.72
N ASP A 65 -5.37 11.97 -7.80
CA ASP A 65 -4.89 11.21 -8.96
C ASP A 65 -4.07 9.97 -8.55
N VAL A 66 -4.68 9.16 -7.68
CA VAL A 66 -3.98 8.06 -6.99
C VAL A 66 -3.48 6.98 -7.97
N ILE A 67 -4.17 6.81 -9.11
CA ILE A 67 -3.74 5.91 -10.18
C ILE A 67 -2.41 6.39 -10.75
N LYS A 68 -2.31 7.68 -11.13
CA LYS A 68 -1.06 8.24 -11.63
C LYS A 68 0.05 8.22 -10.59
N HIS A 69 -0.28 8.51 -9.32
CA HIS A 69 0.69 8.42 -8.23
C HIS A 69 1.33 7.03 -8.14
N TYR A 70 0.52 5.96 -8.12
CA TYR A 70 1.05 4.60 -8.06
C TYR A 70 1.73 4.16 -9.36
N TYR A 71 1.23 4.60 -10.52
CA TYR A 71 1.89 4.36 -11.80
C TYR A 71 3.33 4.92 -11.82
N GLU A 72 3.53 6.17 -11.40
CA GLU A 72 4.87 6.76 -11.31
C GLU A 72 5.74 6.04 -10.28
N LYS A 73 5.18 5.62 -9.14
CA LYS A 73 5.94 4.84 -8.15
C LYS A 73 6.38 3.49 -8.66
N ILE A 74 5.54 2.80 -9.43
CA ILE A 74 5.86 1.50 -10.04
C ILE A 74 6.98 1.64 -11.08
N LYS A 75 7.06 2.77 -11.80
CA LYS A 75 8.17 3.02 -12.75
C LYS A 75 9.53 3.18 -12.06
N GLU A 76 9.56 3.53 -10.78
CA GLU A 76 10.78 3.72 -10.01
C GLU A 76 11.29 2.43 -9.34
N VAL A 77 10.60 1.30 -9.49
CA VAL A 77 10.97 0.04 -8.81
C VAL A 77 11.59 -0.97 -9.79
N ASP A 78 12.43 -1.84 -9.26
CA ASP A 78 13.07 -2.90 -10.02
C ASP A 78 12.14 -4.11 -10.22
N ALA A 79 11.21 -4.32 -9.28
CA ALA A 79 10.29 -5.45 -9.30
C ALA A 79 8.95 -5.14 -8.60
N ILE A 80 7.91 -5.85 -9.01
CA ILE A 80 6.58 -5.81 -8.39
C ILE A 80 6.30 -7.18 -7.76
N LEU A 81 5.91 -7.16 -6.49
CA LEU A 81 5.40 -8.33 -5.78
C LEU A 81 3.89 -8.16 -5.57
N VAL A 82 3.10 -9.04 -6.18
CA VAL A 82 1.64 -9.06 -6.00
C VAL A 82 1.29 -10.12 -4.95
N LEU A 83 0.52 -9.73 -3.94
CA LEU A 83 -0.03 -10.64 -2.93
C LEU A 83 -1.49 -10.97 -3.27
N ASN A 84 -1.81 -12.26 -3.39
CA ASN A 84 -3.10 -12.79 -3.81
C ASN A 84 -3.59 -13.91 -2.90
#